data_AF-A0A0R3IKV8-F1
#
_entry.id   AF-A0A0R3IKV8-F1
#
_cell.length_a   1.000
_cell.length_b   1.000
_cell.length_c   1.000
_cell.angle_alpha   90.00
_cell.angle_beta   90.00
_cell.angle_gamma   90.00
#
_symmetry.space_group_name_H-M   'P 1'
#
loop_
_entity.id
_entity.type
_entity.pdbx_description
1 polymer ?
#
loop_
_entity_poly.entity_id
_entity_poly.type
_entity_poly.pdbx_seq_one_letter_code
_entity_poly.pdbx_strand_id
1 'polypeptide(L)'
;MLSAGPYDHLVVATRPEGNYRVGRGLLTAAGLLFVIAIGGLALTGHTLVRFSSDEAAGPYPLWMPLASTLIVLLLTRLVPPHLPAIDPLAGIDQRRLIREVWVLVGAALAFPALIVTATAAGVPRDAVYSSIKVLMFLVIPLLAFRMLRGDGPKARWRTRLDRTRILAPIVPVVAWIALARLGPLAPPASALSGLPDPVTVAVASLITLLTAGVLEEVFYRGFVQTRLESLVGRWPAIATASVLFAAMHIASHVHATTVAVDLATIVAVQGTFGVMQGYLWSRYRNIWAPIAIHIAVNLIYLDMLIS
;
A
#
# COMPACT_ATOMS: atom_id res chain seq x y z
N MET A 1 -27.60 32.35 -2.00
CA MET A 1 -26.16 32.30 -1.67
C MET A 1 -25.85 30.86 -1.28
N LEU A 2 -25.31 30.05 -2.21
CA LEU A 2 -25.02 28.65 -1.93
C LEU A 2 -23.95 28.59 -0.84
N SER A 3 -24.28 28.02 0.31
CA SER A 3 -23.33 27.76 1.40
C SER A 3 -22.15 26.96 0.83
N ALA A 4 -20.93 27.47 0.97
CA ALA A 4 -19.74 26.72 0.62
C ALA A 4 -19.78 25.35 1.30
N GLY A 5 -19.61 24.28 0.54
CA GLY A 5 -19.53 22.93 1.06
C GLY A 5 -18.28 22.78 1.94
N PRO A 6 -18.25 21.83 2.89
CA PRO A 6 -17.12 21.64 3.81
C PRO A 6 -15.79 21.31 3.10
N TYR A 7 -15.83 21.05 1.80
CA TYR A 7 -14.67 20.65 0.99
C TYR A 7 -14.27 21.67 -0.07
N ASP A 8 -14.99 22.77 -0.27
CA ASP A 8 -14.79 23.65 -1.43
C ASP A 8 -13.37 24.23 -1.52
N HIS A 9 -12.71 24.41 -0.37
CA HIS A 9 -11.32 24.87 -0.28
C HIS A 9 -10.26 23.75 -0.39
N LEU A 10 -10.68 22.48 -0.49
CA LEU A 10 -9.82 21.30 -0.69
C LEU A 10 -10.07 20.61 -2.05
N VAL A 11 -11.05 21.08 -2.83
CA VAL A 11 -11.30 20.58 -4.18
C VAL A 11 -10.12 20.98 -5.06
N VAL A 12 -9.60 20.01 -5.83
CA VAL A 12 -8.47 20.22 -6.73
C VAL A 12 -8.90 21.18 -7.86
N ALA A 13 -8.50 22.46 -7.74
CA ALA A 13 -9.01 23.52 -8.63
C ALA A 13 -8.23 23.69 -9.95
N THR A 14 -6.99 23.20 -10.07
CA THR A 14 -6.19 23.02 -11.32
C THR A 14 -4.73 22.77 -10.92
N ARG A 15 -3.94 22.06 -11.76
CA ARG A 15 -2.52 21.74 -11.47
C ARG A 15 -1.58 22.56 -12.37
N PRO A 16 -0.40 22.99 -11.89
CA PRO A 16 0.62 23.63 -12.73
C PRO A 16 1.13 22.69 -13.83
N GLU A 17 1.30 23.21 -15.05
CA GLU A 17 1.65 22.44 -16.26
C GLU A 17 2.97 21.64 -16.15
N GLY A 18 3.96 22.16 -15.41
CA GLY A 18 5.27 21.53 -15.25
C GLY A 18 5.23 20.13 -14.63
N ASN A 19 4.27 19.86 -13.75
CA ASN A 19 4.15 18.55 -13.09
C ASN A 19 3.51 17.48 -13.98
N TYR A 20 2.90 17.87 -15.12
CA TYR A 20 2.23 16.95 -16.02
C TYR A 20 3.20 16.01 -16.75
N ARG A 21 4.35 16.52 -17.22
CA ARG A 21 5.36 15.71 -17.93
C ARG A 21 5.99 14.68 -16.99
N VAL A 22 6.36 15.11 -15.78
CA VAL A 22 6.91 14.21 -14.74
C VAL A 22 5.87 13.15 -14.36
N GLY A 23 4.63 13.55 -14.12
CA GLY A 23 3.54 12.62 -13.80
C GLY A 23 3.32 11.58 -14.91
N ARG A 24 3.30 12.00 -16.19
CA ARG A 24 3.22 11.08 -17.32
C ARG A 24 4.39 10.10 -17.37
N GLY A 25 5.62 10.59 -17.21
CA GLY A 25 6.81 9.75 -17.19
C GLY A 25 6.75 8.67 -16.09
N LEU A 26 6.38 9.07 -14.87
CA LEU A 26 6.20 8.15 -13.75
C LEU A 26 5.12 7.10 -14.01
N LEU A 27 3.97 7.52 -14.53
CA LEU A 27 2.86 6.62 -14.85
C LEU A 27 3.23 5.64 -15.97
N THR A 28 3.89 6.10 -17.02
CA THR A 28 4.35 5.24 -18.12
C THR A 28 5.40 4.25 -17.64
N ALA A 29 6.40 4.68 -16.86
CA ALA A 29 7.43 3.80 -16.34
C ALA A 29 6.85 2.72 -15.41
N ALA A 30 5.97 3.10 -14.49
CA ALA A 30 5.29 2.15 -13.61
C ALA A 30 4.39 1.19 -14.41
N GLY A 31 3.62 1.71 -15.38
CA GLY A 31 2.76 0.89 -16.24
C GLY A 31 3.56 -0.14 -17.04
N LEU A 32 4.70 0.25 -17.62
CA LEU A 32 5.62 -0.68 -18.30
C LEU A 32 6.16 -1.75 -17.34
N LEU A 33 6.54 -1.37 -16.12
CA LEU A 33 7.01 -2.32 -15.11
C LEU A 33 5.93 -3.38 -14.79
N PHE A 34 4.67 -2.96 -14.58
CA PHE A 34 3.56 -3.89 -14.36
C PHE A 34 3.32 -4.82 -15.55
N VAL A 35 3.32 -4.27 -16.77
CA VAL A 35 3.12 -5.06 -18.01
C VAL A 35 4.24 -6.08 -18.18
N ILE A 36 5.50 -5.67 -18.00
CA ILE A 36 6.66 -6.55 -18.12
C ILE A 36 6.63 -7.64 -17.04
N ALA A 37 6.32 -7.29 -15.79
CA ALA A 37 6.26 -8.26 -14.70
C ALA A 37 5.16 -9.30 -14.90
N ILE A 38 3.91 -8.86 -15.09
CA ILE A 38 2.75 -9.77 -15.22
C ILE A 38 2.84 -10.56 -16.54
N GLY A 39 3.17 -9.88 -17.64
CA GLY A 39 3.34 -10.51 -18.95
C GLY A 39 4.52 -11.48 -18.98
N GLY A 40 5.64 -11.12 -18.37
CA GLY A 40 6.81 -11.98 -18.24
C GLY A 40 6.50 -13.28 -17.48
N LEU A 41 5.81 -13.19 -16.34
CA LEU A 41 5.36 -14.36 -15.58
C LEU A 41 4.44 -15.27 -16.39
N ALA A 42 3.46 -14.68 -17.11
CA ALA A 42 2.55 -15.44 -17.95
C ALA A 42 3.28 -16.15 -19.11
N LEU A 43 4.18 -15.45 -19.80
CA LEU A 43 4.93 -15.98 -20.95
C LEU A 43 5.93 -17.08 -20.57
N THR A 44 6.45 -17.04 -19.35
CA THR A 44 7.41 -18.02 -18.84
C THR A 44 6.75 -19.19 -18.10
N GLY A 45 5.41 -19.20 -18.01
CA GLY A 45 4.65 -20.25 -17.33
C GLY A 45 4.62 -20.14 -15.80
N HIS A 46 5.19 -19.08 -15.22
CA HIS A 46 5.16 -18.80 -13.78
C HIS A 46 3.80 -18.20 -13.35
N THR A 47 2.74 -19.02 -13.45
CA THR A 47 1.36 -18.62 -13.15
C THR A 47 0.92 -18.93 -11.73
N LEU A 48 1.78 -19.56 -10.93
CA LEU A 48 1.55 -19.87 -9.52
C LEU A 48 2.47 -19.01 -8.67
N VAL A 49 1.90 -18.35 -7.67
CA VAL A 49 2.62 -17.49 -6.71
C VAL A 49 2.49 -18.02 -5.30
N ARG A 50 3.37 -17.57 -4.41
CA ARG A 50 3.32 -17.83 -2.97
C ARG A 50 3.02 -16.50 -2.25
N PHE A 51 2.03 -16.51 -1.36
CA PHE A 51 1.58 -15.31 -0.63
C PHE A 51 2.31 -15.08 0.69
N SER A 52 2.81 -16.16 1.30
CA SER A 52 3.58 -16.10 2.53
C SER A 52 5.06 -16.28 2.22
N SER A 53 5.93 -15.68 3.04
CA SER A 53 7.35 -16.02 3.08
C SER A 53 7.61 -17.41 3.69
N ASP A 54 6.56 -18.10 4.15
CA ASP A 54 6.60 -19.48 4.61
C ASP A 54 6.67 -20.44 3.42
N GLU A 55 7.69 -21.30 3.40
CA GLU A 55 7.89 -22.34 2.38
C GLU A 55 6.75 -23.37 2.36
N ALA A 56 5.99 -23.50 3.45
CA ALA A 56 4.84 -24.39 3.55
C ALA A 56 3.56 -23.87 2.86
N ALA A 57 3.55 -22.60 2.41
CA ALA A 57 2.39 -22.04 1.71
C ALA A 57 2.24 -22.69 0.31
N GLY A 58 1.08 -23.31 0.08
CA GLY A 58 0.75 -23.96 -1.19
C GLY A 58 0.72 -22.99 -2.39
N PRO A 59 0.91 -23.50 -3.61
CA PRO A 59 0.85 -22.68 -4.82
C PRO A 59 -0.53 -22.06 -4.99
N TYR A 60 -0.56 -20.77 -5.34
CA TYR A 60 -1.80 -20.01 -5.51
C TYR A 60 -1.83 -19.34 -6.88
N PRO A 61 -2.88 -19.54 -7.71
CA PRO A 61 -2.93 -19.01 -9.07
C PRO A 61 -2.89 -17.48 -9.11
N LEU A 62 -1.94 -16.93 -9.88
CA LEU A 62 -1.71 -15.49 -10.02
C LEU A 62 -2.95 -14.71 -10.49
N TRP A 63 -3.83 -15.34 -11.27
CA TRP A 63 -5.04 -14.66 -11.76
C TRP A 63 -6.05 -14.36 -10.64
N MET A 64 -6.07 -15.13 -9.55
CA MET A 64 -7.03 -14.94 -8.44
C MET A 64 -6.82 -13.61 -7.69
N PRO A 65 -5.60 -13.24 -7.22
CA PRO A 65 -5.39 -11.96 -6.57
C PRO A 65 -5.52 -10.78 -7.54
N LEU A 66 -5.15 -10.96 -8.82
CA LEU A 66 -5.37 -9.96 -9.86
C LEU A 66 -6.88 -9.72 -10.09
N ALA A 67 -7.69 -10.78 -10.12
CA ALA A 67 -9.14 -10.69 -10.26
C ALA A 67 -9.77 -9.98 -9.05
N SER A 68 -9.37 -10.34 -7.83
CA SER A 68 -9.87 -9.66 -6.62
C SER A 68 -9.55 -8.16 -6.61
N THR A 69 -8.33 -7.81 -7.04
CA THR A 69 -7.89 -6.41 -7.19
C THR A 69 -8.75 -5.67 -8.21
N LEU A 70 -8.98 -6.27 -9.38
CA LEU A 70 -9.80 -5.66 -10.43
C LEU A 70 -11.24 -5.43 -9.95
N ILE A 71 -11.84 -6.40 -9.26
CA ILE A 71 -13.20 -6.27 -8.71
C ILE A 71 -13.26 -5.08 -7.72
N VAL A 72 -12.30 -4.97 -6.81
CA VAL A 72 -12.26 -3.86 -5.85
C VAL A 72 -12.04 -2.51 -6.54
N LEU A 73 -11.18 -2.44 -7.55
CA LEU A 73 -10.98 -1.22 -8.33
C LEU A 73 -12.28 -0.78 -9.01
N LEU A 74 -13.02 -1.72 -9.60
CA LEU A 74 -14.33 -1.46 -10.23
C LEU A 74 -15.36 -0.99 -9.20
N LEU A 75 -15.49 -1.68 -8.07
CA LEU A 75 -16.41 -1.28 -7.00
C LEU A 75 -16.07 0.10 -6.43
N THR A 76 -14.78 0.39 -6.22
CA THR A 76 -14.29 1.70 -5.76
C THR A 76 -14.64 2.81 -6.75
N ARG A 77 -14.61 2.50 -8.06
CA ARG A 77 -14.98 3.44 -9.12
C ARG A 77 -16.50 3.70 -9.16
N LEU A 78 -17.29 2.68 -8.87
CA LEU A 78 -18.75 2.68 -9.01
C LEU A 78 -19.49 3.15 -7.75
N VAL A 79 -18.85 3.13 -6.56
CA VAL A 79 -19.53 3.41 -5.28
C VAL A 79 -18.93 4.64 -4.57
N PRO A 80 -19.59 5.80 -4.53
CA PRO A 80 -20.58 6.23 -5.50
C PRO A 80 -19.91 6.56 -6.86
N PRO A 81 -20.67 6.64 -7.97
CA PRO A 81 -20.12 6.95 -9.29
C PRO A 81 -19.46 8.33 -9.36
N HIS A 82 -19.97 9.27 -8.56
CA HIS A 82 -19.49 10.65 -8.46
C HIS A 82 -19.17 10.97 -7.00
N LEU A 83 -17.93 11.34 -6.73
CA LEU A 83 -17.52 11.92 -5.44
C LEU A 83 -16.28 12.79 -5.70
N PRO A 84 -16.28 14.09 -5.29
CA PRO A 84 -15.20 15.02 -5.60
C PRO A 84 -13.82 14.55 -5.11
N ALA A 85 -12.75 14.94 -5.79
CA ALA A 85 -11.41 14.71 -5.29
C ALA A 85 -11.05 15.77 -4.22
N ILE A 86 -10.44 15.32 -3.12
CA ILE A 86 -9.96 16.17 -2.02
C ILE A 86 -8.44 16.07 -1.97
N ASP A 87 -7.78 17.22 -1.83
CA ASP A 87 -6.36 17.32 -1.50
C ASP A 87 -6.17 17.85 -0.06
N PRO A 88 -5.82 16.97 0.90
CA PRO A 88 -5.53 17.38 2.29
C PRO A 88 -4.31 18.30 2.45
N LEU A 89 -3.48 18.41 1.41
CA LEU A 89 -2.26 19.20 1.37
C LEU A 89 -2.41 20.44 0.48
N ALA A 90 -3.64 20.75 0.03
CA ALA A 90 -3.95 21.97 -0.70
C ALA A 90 -3.44 23.21 0.07
N GLY A 91 -2.69 24.06 -0.62
CA GLY A 91 -2.09 25.27 -0.06
C GLY A 91 -0.78 25.05 0.73
N ILE A 92 -0.24 23.83 0.78
CA ILE A 92 1.13 23.60 1.26
C ILE A 92 2.12 23.93 0.14
N ASP A 93 3.20 24.62 0.48
CA ASP A 93 4.28 24.96 -0.46
C ASP A 93 4.84 23.73 -1.19
N GLN A 94 4.99 23.85 -2.51
CA GLN A 94 5.43 22.76 -3.38
C GLN A 94 6.87 22.33 -3.09
N ARG A 95 7.78 23.26 -2.78
CA ARG A 95 9.19 22.92 -2.48
C ARG A 95 9.29 22.10 -1.22
N ARG A 96 8.50 22.43 -0.21
CA ARG A 96 8.36 21.62 1.02
C ARG A 96 7.86 20.21 0.70
N LEU A 97 6.78 20.08 -0.08
CA LEU A 97 6.24 18.76 -0.46
C LEU A 97 7.27 17.90 -1.21
N ILE A 98 8.05 18.50 -2.11
CA ILE A 98 9.13 17.80 -2.83
C ILE A 98 10.19 17.26 -1.85
N ARG A 99 10.64 18.09 -0.90
CA ARG A 99 11.61 17.65 0.13
C ARG A 99 11.05 16.53 1.01
N GLU A 100 9.79 16.65 1.43
CA GLU A 100 9.11 15.60 2.20
C GLU A 100 9.02 14.29 1.39
N VAL A 101 8.70 14.35 0.09
CA VAL A 101 8.68 13.18 -0.80
C VAL A 101 10.06 12.54 -0.93
N TRP A 102 11.14 13.32 -1.09
CA TRP A 102 12.48 12.75 -1.19
C TRP A 102 12.89 11.98 0.07
N VAL A 103 12.56 12.49 1.26
CA VAL A 103 12.80 11.76 2.51
C VAL A 103 12.00 10.46 2.55
N LEU A 104 10.73 10.51 2.16
CA LEU A 104 9.86 9.34 2.16
C LEU A 104 10.29 8.27 1.15
N VAL A 105 10.67 8.68 -0.06
CA VAL A 105 11.23 7.76 -1.08
C VAL A 105 12.55 7.16 -0.59
N GLY A 106 13.41 7.98 0.00
CA GLY A 106 14.66 7.53 0.61
C GLY A 106 14.41 6.47 1.68
N ALA A 107 13.47 6.72 2.60
CA ALA A 107 13.11 5.75 3.65
C ALA A 107 12.49 4.45 3.08
N ALA A 108 11.64 4.57 2.05
CA ALA A 108 11.02 3.43 1.38
C ALA A 108 12.05 2.50 0.71
N LEU A 109 13.11 3.08 0.11
CA LEU A 109 14.18 2.32 -0.53
C LEU A 109 15.27 1.85 0.45
N ALA A 110 15.55 2.65 1.48
CA ALA A 110 16.51 2.30 2.52
C ALA A 110 16.03 1.10 3.35
N PHE A 111 14.73 0.97 3.61
CA PHE A 111 14.17 -0.15 4.37
C PHE A 111 14.60 -1.53 3.82
N PRO A 112 14.25 -1.93 2.58
CA PRO A 112 14.63 -3.24 2.07
C PRO A 112 16.16 -3.39 1.96
N ALA A 113 16.88 -2.32 1.60
CA ALA A 113 18.34 -2.34 1.51
C ALA A 113 19.01 -2.61 2.86
N LEU A 114 18.52 -1.99 3.95
CA LEU A 114 19.05 -2.22 5.30
C LEU A 114 18.77 -3.64 5.78
N ILE A 115 17.59 -4.20 5.49
CA ILE A 115 17.27 -5.59 5.85
C ILE A 115 18.15 -6.57 5.08
N VAL A 116 18.32 -6.39 3.77
CA VAL A 116 19.20 -7.24 2.95
C VAL A 116 20.65 -7.17 3.44
N THR A 117 21.16 -5.97 3.73
CA THR A 117 22.54 -5.81 4.24
C THR A 117 22.71 -6.42 5.62
N ALA A 118 21.76 -6.22 6.54
CA ALA A 118 21.83 -6.80 7.89
C ALA A 118 21.80 -8.32 7.86
N THR A 119 20.93 -8.91 7.05
CA THR A 119 20.84 -10.37 6.87
C THR A 119 22.07 -10.94 6.20
N ALA A 120 22.64 -10.28 5.20
CA ALA A 120 23.92 -10.66 4.59
C ALA A 120 25.09 -10.58 5.58
N ALA A 121 25.01 -9.72 6.60
CA ALA A 121 25.98 -9.62 7.69
C ALA A 121 25.73 -10.64 8.83
N GLY A 122 24.78 -11.57 8.67
CA GLY A 122 24.47 -12.61 9.65
C GLY A 122 23.52 -12.17 10.77
N VAL A 123 22.92 -10.98 10.68
CA VAL A 123 21.92 -10.53 11.66
C VAL A 123 20.58 -11.20 11.36
N PRO A 124 19.94 -11.87 12.33
CA PRO A 124 18.62 -12.45 12.14
C PRO A 124 17.59 -11.40 11.69
N ARG A 125 16.83 -11.71 10.62
CA ARG A 125 15.88 -10.77 10.01
C ARG A 125 14.82 -10.30 11.01
N ASP A 126 14.23 -11.24 11.72
CA ASP A 126 13.20 -11.03 12.75
C ASP A 126 13.65 -10.09 13.87
N ALA A 127 14.93 -10.11 14.24
CA ALA A 127 15.49 -9.23 15.27
C ALA A 127 15.49 -7.73 14.86
N VAL A 128 15.57 -7.44 13.56
CA VAL A 128 15.72 -6.06 13.06
C VAL A 128 14.55 -5.56 12.22
N TYR A 129 13.74 -6.45 11.64
CA TYR A 129 12.72 -6.12 10.65
C TYR A 129 11.72 -5.07 11.16
N SER A 130 11.05 -5.35 12.27
CA SER A 130 10.02 -4.46 12.82
C SER A 130 10.61 -3.13 13.29
N SER A 131 11.80 -3.16 13.93
CA SER A 131 12.47 -1.97 14.45
C SER A 131 12.90 -1.01 13.34
N ILE A 132 13.56 -1.53 12.30
CA ILE A 132 13.97 -0.73 11.13
C ILE A 132 12.73 -0.23 10.40
N LYS A 133 11.65 -1.02 10.29
CA LYS A 133 10.40 -0.59 9.67
C LYS A 133 9.76 0.59 10.40
N VAL A 134 9.65 0.52 11.73
CA VAL A 134 9.12 1.63 12.54
C VAL A 134 10.00 2.88 12.41
N LEU A 135 11.33 2.71 12.41
CA LEU A 135 12.25 3.82 12.22
C LEU A 135 12.07 4.50 10.85
N MET A 136 12.06 3.71 9.78
CA MET A 136 11.96 4.20 8.39
C MET A 136 10.57 4.74 8.05
N PHE A 137 9.51 4.10 8.52
CA PHE A 137 8.13 4.40 8.06
C PHE A 137 7.38 5.33 9.01
N LEU A 138 7.86 5.53 10.24
CA LEU A 138 7.23 6.43 11.22
C LEU A 138 8.17 7.50 11.74
N VAL A 139 9.27 7.10 12.38
CA VAL A 139 10.12 8.03 13.13
C VAL A 139 10.79 9.05 12.20
N ILE A 140 11.49 8.59 11.16
CA ILE A 140 12.15 9.47 10.19
C ILE A 140 11.14 10.40 9.49
N PRO A 141 10.01 9.90 8.95
CA PRO A 141 8.98 10.75 8.36
C PRO A 141 8.45 11.82 9.31
N LEU A 142 8.12 11.47 10.57
CA LEU A 142 7.58 12.43 11.52
C LEU A 142 8.59 13.51 11.91
N LEU A 143 9.86 13.13 12.11
CA LEU A 143 10.95 14.08 12.36
C LEU A 143 11.16 15.01 11.16
N ALA A 144 11.22 14.45 9.95
CA ALA A 144 11.36 15.22 8.73
C ALA A 144 10.19 16.18 8.51
N PHE A 145 8.95 15.75 8.74
CA PHE A 145 7.78 16.65 8.65
C PHE A 145 7.85 17.75 9.70
N ARG A 146 8.32 17.46 10.91
CA ARG A 146 8.47 18.49 11.95
C ARG A 146 9.54 19.52 11.57
N MET A 147 10.69 19.06 11.06
CA MET A 147 11.81 19.91 10.64
C MET A 147 11.48 20.74 9.39
N LEU A 148 10.96 20.10 8.33
CA LEU A 148 10.65 20.75 7.06
C LEU A 148 9.44 21.68 7.13
N ARG A 149 8.52 21.44 8.05
CA ARG A 149 7.36 22.33 8.28
C ARG A 149 7.76 23.60 9.01
N GLY A 150 8.55 23.49 10.10
CA GLY A 150 8.67 24.56 11.09
C GLY A 150 7.27 25.00 11.58
N ASP A 151 7.02 26.30 11.48
CA ASP A 151 5.73 26.95 11.80
C ASP A 151 4.76 27.03 10.61
N GLY A 152 5.13 26.44 9.47
CA GLY A 152 4.28 26.38 8.29
C GLY A 152 2.99 25.58 8.50
N PRO A 153 2.05 25.65 7.53
CA PRO A 153 0.74 25.04 7.66
C PRO A 153 0.81 23.52 7.86
N LYS A 154 -0.10 23.01 8.70
CA LYS A 154 -0.28 21.56 8.90
C LYS A 154 -1.18 20.99 7.80
N ALA A 155 -0.95 19.73 7.47
CA ALA A 155 -1.85 18.96 6.61
C ALA A 155 -3.26 18.87 7.25
N ARG A 156 -4.30 19.01 6.42
CA ARG A 156 -5.70 19.10 6.86
C ARG A 156 -6.34 17.72 7.02
N TRP A 157 -5.63 16.81 7.69
CA TRP A 157 -6.07 15.43 7.95
C TRP A 157 -7.35 15.32 8.79
N ARG A 158 -7.64 16.34 9.60
CA ARG A 158 -8.78 16.36 10.54
C ARG A 158 -10.09 16.85 9.92
N THR A 159 -10.14 17.05 8.60
CA THR A 159 -11.39 17.42 7.95
C THR A 159 -12.38 16.27 8.16
N ARG A 160 -13.50 16.54 8.85
CA ARG A 160 -14.52 15.53 9.13
C ARG A 160 -14.98 14.92 7.81
N LEU A 161 -14.78 13.62 7.64
CA LEU A 161 -15.26 12.91 6.46
C LEU A 161 -16.79 12.91 6.48
N ASP A 162 -17.40 13.17 5.33
CA ASP A 162 -18.83 13.08 5.15
C ASP A 162 -19.28 11.61 5.22
N ARG A 163 -20.58 11.39 5.44
CA ARG A 163 -21.14 10.04 5.56
C ARG A 163 -20.83 9.16 4.35
N THR A 164 -20.79 9.73 3.14
CA THR A 164 -20.50 8.97 1.92
C THR A 164 -19.06 8.46 1.92
N ARG A 165 -18.07 9.28 2.32
CA ARG A 165 -16.66 8.85 2.44
C ARG A 165 -16.41 7.82 3.53
N ILE A 166 -17.27 7.78 4.55
CA ILE A 166 -17.21 6.79 5.62
C ILE A 166 -17.87 5.47 5.18
N LEU A 167 -19.05 5.53 4.57
CA LEU A 167 -19.88 4.35 4.29
C LEU A 167 -19.61 3.71 2.92
N ALA A 168 -19.37 4.50 1.87
CA ALA A 168 -19.10 3.97 0.53
C ALA A 168 -17.95 2.95 0.45
N PRO A 169 -16.79 3.14 1.13
CA PRO A 169 -15.72 2.14 1.08
C PRO A 169 -16.07 0.80 1.74
N ILE A 170 -17.13 0.71 2.56
CA ILE A 170 -17.56 -0.55 3.16
C ILE A 170 -17.87 -1.58 2.06
N VAL A 171 -18.47 -1.15 0.95
CA VAL A 171 -18.83 -2.05 -0.16
C VAL A 171 -17.61 -2.75 -0.77
N PRO A 172 -16.58 -2.05 -1.31
CA PRO A 172 -15.40 -2.71 -1.82
C PRO A 172 -14.61 -3.48 -0.75
N VAL A 173 -14.58 -3.02 0.51
CA VAL A 173 -13.90 -3.73 1.61
C VAL A 173 -14.58 -5.06 1.93
N VAL A 174 -15.90 -5.06 2.12
CA VAL A 174 -16.68 -6.28 2.38
C VAL A 174 -16.61 -7.22 1.19
N ALA A 175 -16.70 -6.72 -0.04
CA ALA A 175 -16.57 -7.55 -1.24
C ALA A 175 -15.19 -8.22 -1.32
N TRP A 176 -14.11 -7.49 -1.00
CA TRP A 176 -12.77 -8.08 -0.97
C TRP A 176 -12.66 -9.18 0.09
N ILE A 177 -13.12 -8.93 1.33
CA ILE A 177 -13.10 -9.93 2.40
C ILE A 177 -13.92 -11.16 2.00
N ALA A 178 -15.14 -10.96 1.51
CA ALA A 178 -16.03 -12.06 1.12
C ALA A 178 -15.46 -12.91 -0.03
N LEU A 179 -14.83 -12.30 -1.04
CA LEU A 179 -14.34 -13.01 -2.22
C LEU A 179 -12.92 -13.55 -2.07
N ALA A 180 -12.02 -12.72 -1.55
CA ALA A 180 -10.57 -12.93 -1.57
C ALA A 180 -9.97 -13.34 -0.23
N ARG A 181 -10.77 -13.32 0.86
CA ARG A 181 -10.37 -13.88 2.16
C ARG A 181 -11.19 -15.10 2.55
N LEU A 182 -12.49 -15.08 2.30
CA LEU A 182 -13.43 -16.13 2.74
C LEU A 182 -14.04 -16.93 1.57
N GLY A 183 -13.79 -16.51 0.33
CA GLY A 183 -14.53 -16.95 -0.84
C GLY A 183 -13.68 -17.68 -1.87
N PRO A 184 -14.17 -17.77 -3.13
CA PRO A 184 -13.56 -18.57 -4.18
C PRO A 184 -12.21 -18.03 -4.69
N LEU A 185 -11.85 -16.80 -4.31
CA LEU A 185 -10.56 -16.19 -4.63
C LEU A 185 -9.65 -16.13 -3.39
N ALA A 186 -9.94 -16.90 -2.34
CA ALA A 186 -9.08 -16.96 -1.17
C ALA A 186 -7.86 -17.85 -1.44
N PRO A 187 -6.67 -17.50 -0.93
CA PRO A 187 -5.55 -18.42 -0.89
C PRO A 187 -5.88 -19.63 0.00
N PRO A 188 -5.21 -20.79 -0.21
CA PRO A 188 -5.36 -21.93 0.67
C PRO A 188 -5.10 -21.54 2.14
N ALA A 189 -5.92 -22.04 3.05
CA ALA A 189 -5.71 -21.81 4.48
C ALA A 189 -4.33 -22.33 4.89
N SER A 190 -3.64 -21.57 5.73
CA SER A 190 -2.37 -22.01 6.31
C SER A 190 -2.61 -23.20 7.23
N ALA A 191 -1.75 -24.22 7.15
CA ALA A 191 -1.86 -25.38 8.02
C ALA A 191 -1.68 -24.94 9.49
N LEU A 192 -2.66 -25.26 10.34
CA LEU A 192 -2.59 -24.94 11.77
C LEU A 192 -1.57 -25.82 12.52
N SER A 193 -1.20 -26.97 11.94
CA SER A 193 -0.21 -27.88 12.49
C SER A 193 1.16 -27.23 12.52
N GLY A 194 1.72 -27.02 13.72
CA GLY A 194 3.05 -26.43 13.89
C GLY A 194 3.05 -24.93 14.23
N LEU A 195 1.89 -24.32 14.47
CA LEU A 195 1.85 -22.98 15.01
C LEU A 195 2.47 -22.93 16.42
N PRO A 196 3.17 -21.84 16.77
CA PRO A 196 3.62 -21.59 18.14
C PRO A 196 2.47 -21.61 19.14
N ASP A 197 2.81 -21.53 20.43
CA ASP A 197 1.80 -21.40 21.47
C ASP A 197 0.87 -20.17 21.22
N PRO A 198 -0.37 -20.19 21.72
CA PRO A 198 -1.35 -19.14 21.44
C PRO A 198 -0.89 -17.72 21.82
N VAL A 199 -0.06 -17.58 22.86
CA VAL A 199 0.44 -16.26 23.29
C VAL A 199 1.43 -15.74 22.26
N THR A 200 2.37 -16.57 21.81
CA THR A 200 3.30 -16.21 20.75
C THR A 200 2.58 -15.83 19.46
N VAL A 201 1.55 -16.59 19.05
CA VAL A 201 0.74 -16.25 17.88
C VAL A 201 -0.01 -14.94 18.07
N ALA A 202 -0.56 -14.67 19.26
CA ALA A 202 -1.25 -13.41 19.58
C ALA A 202 -0.30 -12.20 19.47
N VAL A 203 0.88 -12.30 20.08
CA VAL A 203 1.89 -11.24 20.05
C VAL A 203 2.39 -10.99 18.63
N ALA A 204 2.75 -12.05 17.89
CA ALA A 204 3.19 -11.94 16.50
C ALA A 204 2.10 -11.32 15.61
N SER A 205 0.84 -11.76 15.77
CA SER A 205 -0.30 -11.20 15.03
C SER A 205 -0.53 -9.73 15.34
N LEU A 206 -0.40 -9.32 16.60
CA LEU A 206 -0.52 -7.90 16.99
C LEU A 206 0.61 -7.06 16.38
N ILE A 207 1.85 -7.54 16.42
CA ILE A 207 2.98 -6.87 15.80
C ILE A 207 2.74 -6.72 14.30
N THR A 208 2.32 -7.79 13.60
CA THR A 208 2.00 -7.75 12.17
C THR A 208 0.83 -6.82 11.87
N LEU A 209 -0.23 -6.82 12.67
CA LEU A 209 -1.37 -5.90 12.53
C LEU A 209 -0.90 -4.45 12.58
N LEU A 210 -0.08 -4.10 13.58
CA LEU A 210 0.40 -2.73 13.76
C LEU A 210 1.43 -2.33 12.70
N THR A 211 2.36 -3.21 12.36
CA THR A 211 3.51 -2.87 11.50
C THR A 211 3.26 -3.09 10.01
N ALA A 212 2.40 -4.04 9.64
CA ALA A 212 1.99 -4.28 8.25
C ALA A 212 0.63 -3.62 7.97
N GLY A 213 -0.40 -3.95 8.76
CA GLY A 213 -1.76 -3.44 8.52
C GLY A 213 -1.90 -1.93 8.68
N VAL A 214 -1.37 -1.36 9.77
CA VAL A 214 -1.53 0.07 10.08
C VAL A 214 -0.37 0.90 9.54
N LEU A 215 0.86 0.58 9.93
CA LEU A 215 2.04 1.41 9.64
C LEU A 215 2.31 1.53 8.13
N GLU A 216 2.23 0.44 7.36
CA GLU A 216 2.45 0.51 5.91
C GLU A 216 1.41 1.38 5.23
N GLU A 217 0.13 1.25 5.60
CA GLU A 217 -0.93 2.06 5.00
C GLU A 217 -0.77 3.54 5.36
N VAL A 218 -0.43 3.86 6.61
CA VAL A 218 -0.12 5.24 7.02
C VAL A 218 1.06 5.79 6.23
N PHE A 219 2.14 5.02 6.06
CA PHE A 219 3.33 5.46 5.35
C PHE A 219 3.09 5.59 3.84
N TYR A 220 2.67 4.53 3.17
CA TYR A 220 2.56 4.53 1.71
C TYR A 220 1.38 5.36 1.21
N ARG A 221 0.23 5.36 1.91
CA ARG A 221 -1.00 6.00 1.43
C ARG A 221 -1.12 7.38 2.06
N GLY A 222 -1.09 7.41 3.39
CA GLY A 222 -1.12 8.64 4.17
C GLY A 222 0.05 9.56 3.84
N PHE A 223 1.29 9.06 3.81
CA PHE A 223 2.46 9.91 3.64
C PHE A 223 2.93 10.04 2.18
N VAL A 224 3.37 8.96 1.55
CA VAL A 224 3.99 8.94 0.23
C VAL A 224 2.98 9.35 -0.85
N GLN A 225 1.91 8.57 -1.00
CA GLN A 225 0.96 8.76 -2.08
C GLN A 225 0.29 10.13 -2.01
N THR A 226 -0.20 10.55 -0.84
CA THR A 226 -0.92 11.84 -0.74
C THR A 226 -0.08 13.03 -1.20
N ARG A 227 1.21 13.04 -0.87
CA ARG A 227 2.13 14.11 -1.32
C ARG A 227 2.39 14.04 -2.81
N LEU A 228 2.60 12.84 -3.34
CA LEU A 228 2.74 12.63 -4.78
C LEU A 228 1.45 13.06 -5.52
N GLU A 229 0.27 12.84 -4.96
CA GLU A 229 -1.00 13.24 -5.57
C GLU A 229 -1.15 14.76 -5.67
N SER A 230 -0.67 15.51 -4.67
CA SER A 230 -0.62 16.97 -4.70
C SER A 230 0.41 17.48 -5.72
N LEU A 231 1.51 16.74 -5.93
CA LEU A 231 2.56 17.12 -6.87
C LEU A 231 2.24 16.72 -8.31
N VAL A 232 2.16 15.42 -8.60
CA VAL A 232 2.10 14.84 -9.95
C VAL A 232 0.75 14.26 -10.33
N GLY A 233 -0.14 14.13 -9.34
CA GLY A 233 -1.51 13.71 -9.54
C GLY A 233 -1.85 12.27 -9.21
N ARG A 234 -3.17 11.97 -9.23
CA ARG A 234 -3.74 10.72 -8.72
C ARG A 234 -3.05 9.48 -9.25
N TRP A 235 -3.11 9.25 -10.56
CA TRP A 235 -2.64 7.99 -11.14
C TRP A 235 -1.12 7.82 -11.09
N PRO A 236 -0.30 8.83 -11.43
CA PRO A 236 1.14 8.73 -11.24
C PRO A 236 1.52 8.45 -9.78
N ALA A 237 0.87 9.11 -8.82
CA ALA A 237 1.12 8.91 -7.40
C ALA A 237 0.75 7.51 -6.90
N ILE A 238 -0.43 7.00 -7.29
CA ILE A 238 -0.85 5.63 -6.98
C ILE A 238 0.17 4.65 -7.56
N ALA A 239 0.54 4.80 -8.83
CA ALA A 239 1.45 3.89 -9.49
C ALA A 239 2.84 3.90 -8.83
N THR A 240 3.42 5.08 -8.58
CA THR A 240 4.72 5.22 -7.91
C THR A 240 4.69 4.67 -6.48
N ALA A 241 3.68 5.00 -5.68
CA ALA A 241 3.56 4.49 -4.32
C ALA A 241 3.39 2.97 -4.29
N SER A 242 2.71 2.39 -5.29
CA SER A 242 2.51 0.94 -5.42
C SER A 242 3.81 0.22 -5.80
N VAL A 243 4.64 0.82 -6.67
CA VAL A 243 5.97 0.28 -6.98
C VAL A 243 6.88 0.33 -5.76
N LEU A 244 6.88 1.42 -5.00
CA LEU A 244 7.65 1.53 -3.75
C LEU A 244 7.16 0.55 -2.67
N PHE A 245 5.85 0.30 -2.63
CA PHE A 245 5.24 -0.71 -1.76
C PHE A 245 5.66 -2.12 -2.18
N ALA A 246 5.67 -2.44 -3.47
CA ALA A 246 6.22 -3.72 -3.95
C ALA A 246 7.71 -3.85 -3.58
N ALA A 247 8.50 -2.80 -3.78
CA ALA A 247 9.94 -2.82 -3.51
C ALA A 247 10.32 -3.11 -2.05
N MET A 248 9.52 -2.70 -1.05
CA MET A 248 9.83 -3.05 0.34
C MET A 248 9.78 -4.55 0.62
N HIS A 249 9.05 -5.31 -0.20
CA HIS A 249 8.93 -6.76 -0.07
C HIS A 249 10.14 -7.51 -0.62
N ILE A 250 11.10 -6.83 -1.26
CA ILE A 250 12.34 -7.44 -1.75
C ILE A 250 13.03 -8.25 -0.65
N ALA A 251 13.20 -7.67 0.53
CA ALA A 251 13.93 -8.30 1.63
C ALA A 251 13.22 -9.51 2.28
N SER A 252 11.94 -9.73 1.96
CA SER A 252 11.16 -10.86 2.49
C SER A 252 10.75 -11.89 1.44
N HIS A 253 10.77 -11.55 0.15
CA HIS A 253 10.21 -12.39 -0.92
C HIS A 253 11.18 -12.65 -2.08
N VAL A 254 12.32 -11.97 -2.16
CA VAL A 254 13.29 -12.16 -3.25
C VAL A 254 14.45 -13.04 -2.80
N HIS A 255 14.62 -14.17 -3.48
CA HIS A 255 15.69 -15.13 -3.23
C HIS A 255 16.78 -15.02 -4.29
N ALA A 256 18.03 -15.30 -3.89
CA ALA A 256 19.20 -15.19 -4.76
C ALA A 256 19.11 -16.09 -6.01
N THR A 257 18.41 -17.21 -5.92
CA THR A 257 18.25 -18.19 -7.01
C THR A 257 17.11 -17.87 -7.98
N THR A 258 16.15 -17.02 -7.58
CA THR A 258 14.90 -16.75 -8.33
C THR A 258 14.64 -15.26 -8.54
N VAL A 259 15.68 -14.43 -8.44
CA VAL A 259 15.60 -12.95 -8.42
C VAL A 259 14.63 -12.38 -9.45
N ALA A 260 14.74 -12.77 -10.73
CA ALA A 260 13.91 -12.22 -11.79
C ALA A 260 12.42 -12.57 -11.61
N VAL A 261 12.11 -13.83 -11.26
CA VAL A 261 10.75 -14.31 -11.05
C VAL A 261 10.16 -13.70 -9.79
N ASP A 262 10.93 -13.60 -8.71
CA ASP A 262 10.46 -13.03 -7.44
C ASP A 262 10.22 -11.52 -7.58
N LEU A 263 11.09 -10.79 -8.28
CA LEU A 263 10.88 -9.37 -8.57
C LEU A 263 9.62 -9.15 -9.41
N ALA A 264 9.39 -9.98 -10.43
CA ALA A 264 8.16 -9.92 -11.21
C ALA A 264 6.94 -10.26 -10.35
N THR A 265 7.07 -11.23 -9.44
CA THR A 265 5.99 -11.67 -8.54
C THR A 265 5.60 -10.60 -7.54
N ILE A 266 6.56 -9.93 -6.88
CA ILE A 266 6.22 -8.84 -5.94
C ILE A 266 5.58 -7.65 -6.66
N VAL A 267 5.99 -7.35 -7.91
CA VAL A 267 5.32 -6.32 -8.71
C VAL A 267 3.90 -6.75 -9.05
N ALA A 268 3.71 -8.00 -9.50
CA ALA A 268 2.41 -8.52 -9.89
C ALA A 268 1.43 -8.62 -8.71
N VAL A 269 1.88 -9.07 -7.54
CA VAL A 269 1.03 -9.30 -6.37
C VAL A 269 0.99 -8.07 -5.47
N GLN A 270 2.12 -7.69 -4.87
CA GLN A 270 2.17 -6.58 -3.91
C GLN A 270 1.95 -5.23 -4.61
N GLY A 271 2.44 -5.07 -5.83
CA GLY A 271 2.22 -3.86 -6.62
C GLY A 271 0.75 -3.67 -6.96
N THR A 272 0.03 -4.71 -7.41
CA THR A 272 -1.40 -4.57 -7.76
C THR A 272 -2.28 -4.41 -6.51
N PHE A 273 -1.93 -5.09 -5.41
CA PHE A 273 -2.52 -4.80 -4.10
C PHE A 273 -2.29 -3.34 -3.68
N GLY A 274 -1.09 -2.80 -3.90
CA GLY A 274 -0.78 -1.39 -3.69
C GLY A 274 -1.65 -0.44 -4.54
N VAL A 275 -1.93 -0.79 -5.79
CA VAL A 275 -2.80 0.00 -6.68
C VAL A 275 -4.24 0.00 -6.15
N MET A 276 -4.73 -1.16 -5.72
CA MET A 276 -6.05 -1.32 -5.10
C MET A 276 -6.20 -0.44 -3.86
N GLN A 277 -5.28 -0.59 -2.90
CA GLN A 277 -5.27 0.16 -1.65
C GLN A 277 -5.11 1.66 -1.90
N GLY A 278 -4.24 2.02 -2.84
CA GLY A 278 -4.00 3.40 -3.24
C GLY A 278 -5.24 4.05 -3.85
N TYR A 279 -6.02 3.32 -4.66
CA TYR A 279 -7.25 3.86 -5.22
C TYR A 279 -8.35 4.02 -4.17
N LEU A 280 -8.53 3.06 -3.25
CA LEU A 280 -9.41 3.18 -2.09
C LEU A 280 -9.11 4.45 -1.29
N TRP A 281 -7.84 4.64 -0.94
CA TRP A 281 -7.37 5.82 -0.24
C TRP A 281 -7.64 7.12 -1.04
N SER A 282 -7.23 7.17 -2.31
CA SER A 282 -7.35 8.36 -3.16
C SER A 282 -8.80 8.78 -3.42
N ARG A 283 -9.70 7.79 -3.48
CA ARG A 283 -11.12 7.96 -3.75
C ARG A 283 -11.85 8.48 -2.52
N TYR A 284 -11.70 7.80 -1.39
CA TYR A 284 -12.51 8.03 -0.21
C TYR A 284 -11.86 8.94 0.82
N ARG A 285 -10.52 9.02 0.86
CA ARG A 285 -9.75 9.64 1.95
C ARG A 285 -10.04 9.03 3.33
N ASN A 286 -10.48 7.78 3.33
CA ASN A 286 -10.71 6.99 4.52
C ASN A 286 -9.57 5.98 4.67
N ILE A 287 -8.65 6.21 5.61
CA ILE A 287 -7.48 5.34 5.83
C ILE A 287 -7.87 3.99 6.46
N TRP A 288 -9.03 3.92 7.11
CA TRP A 288 -9.49 2.68 7.73
C TRP A 288 -9.90 1.63 6.70
N ALA A 289 -10.35 2.04 5.52
CA ALA A 289 -10.69 1.12 4.44
C ALA A 289 -9.49 0.27 3.98
N PRO A 290 -8.33 0.87 3.62
CA PRO A 290 -7.17 0.07 3.28
C PRO A 290 -6.57 -0.68 4.48
N ILE A 291 -6.57 -0.08 5.68
CA ILE A 291 -6.12 -0.76 6.91
C ILE A 291 -6.96 -2.02 7.16
N ALA A 292 -8.29 -1.96 7.03
CA ALA A 292 -9.15 -3.11 7.28
C ALA A 292 -8.83 -4.28 6.33
N ILE A 293 -8.66 -4.01 5.03
CA ILE A 293 -8.25 -5.03 4.05
C ILE A 293 -6.86 -5.58 4.41
N HIS A 294 -5.90 -4.72 4.73
CA HIS A 294 -4.53 -5.16 5.00
C HIS A 294 -4.43 -5.97 6.31
N ILE A 295 -5.22 -5.64 7.32
CA ILE A 295 -5.36 -6.48 8.52
C ILE A 295 -5.98 -7.82 8.14
N ALA A 296 -7.04 -7.84 7.32
CA ALA A 296 -7.68 -9.09 6.90
C ALA A 296 -6.74 -10.02 6.10
N VAL A 297 -5.82 -9.46 5.30
CA VAL A 297 -4.75 -10.21 4.62
C VAL A 297 -3.82 -10.89 5.62
N ASN A 298 -3.39 -10.17 6.66
CA ASN A 298 -2.32 -10.62 7.57
C ASN A 298 -2.82 -11.31 8.85
N LEU A 299 -4.13 -11.36 9.09
CA LEU A 299 -4.68 -11.92 10.31
C LEU A 299 -4.74 -13.44 10.23
N ILE A 300 -3.74 -14.10 10.81
CA ILE A 300 -3.61 -15.57 10.95
C ILE A 300 -4.80 -16.16 11.72
N TYR A 301 -5.35 -15.44 12.70
CA TYR A 301 -6.53 -15.89 13.44
C TYR A 301 -7.79 -16.04 12.58
N LEU A 302 -7.89 -15.37 11.42
CA LEU A 302 -9.00 -15.65 10.50
C LEU A 302 -8.89 -17.07 9.94
N ASP A 303 -7.68 -17.57 9.69
CA ASP A 303 -7.48 -18.95 9.24
C ASP A 303 -7.88 -19.95 10.35
N MET A 304 -7.60 -19.63 11.62
CA MET A 304 -8.01 -20.45 12.76
C MET A 304 -9.53 -20.50 12.99
N LEU A 305 -10.28 -19.47 12.58
CA LEU A 305 -11.73 -19.40 12.79
C LEU A 305 -12.54 -20.08 11.68
N ILE A 306 -11.93 -20.29 10.52
CA ILE A 306 -12.58 -20.85 9.31
C ILE A 306 -12.08 -22.26 8.94
N SER A 307 -11.14 -22.80 9.71
CA SER A 307 -10.66 -24.20 9.63
C SER A 307 -11.37 -25.09 10.64
#